data_AF-A0AAD4ZCE2-F1
#
_entry.id   AF-A0AAD4ZCE2-F1
#
_cell.length_a   1.000
_cell.length_b   1.000
_cell.length_c   1.000
_cell.angle_alpha   90.00
_cell.angle_beta   90.00
_cell.angle_gamma   90.00
#
_symmetry.space_group_name_H-M   'P 1'
#
loop_
_entity.id
_entity.type
_entity.pdbx_description
1 polymer ?
#
loop_
_entity_poly.entity_id
_entity_poly.type
_entity_poly.pdbx_seq_one_letter_code
_entity_poly.pdbx_strand_id
1 'polypeptide(L)'
;MTPRALFTKKHKELVKEGEKSMKETANSCTVVGALIVTMMFAAAFTVPGGNNGDTGLPIFLNEKVFKMFIVSDAISLFSSTTSVMTFLAILTSRYAEDDFLKSLPRKMILGLFTLFISIVGMMIAFSSALFIMLDGKPSIVIPVILLSSIPITSNVEPWP
;
A
#
# COMPACT_ATOMS: atom_id res chain seq x y z
N MET A 1 33.19 3.68 33.78
CA MET A 1 32.03 3.64 32.87
C MET A 1 32.56 3.44 31.45
N THR A 2 32.12 2.43 30.71
CA THR A 2 32.57 2.17 29.33
C THR A 2 31.88 3.11 28.32
N PRO A 3 32.52 3.44 27.18
CA PRO A 3 31.94 4.35 26.17
C PRO A 3 30.54 3.93 25.67
N ARG A 4 30.30 2.62 25.51
CA ARG A 4 28.97 2.09 25.12
C ARG A 4 27.90 2.38 26.16
N ALA A 5 28.19 2.19 27.45
CA ALA A 5 27.22 2.44 28.51
C ALA A 5 26.84 3.93 28.61
N LEU A 6 27.78 4.83 28.30
CA LEU A 6 27.54 6.28 28.29
C LEU A 6 26.71 6.71 27.07
N PHE A 7 26.98 6.12 25.90
CA PHE A 7 26.18 6.29 24.69
C PHE A 7 24.72 5.82 24.88
N THR A 8 24.51 4.59 25.37
CA THR A 8 23.16 4.04 25.64
C THR A 8 22.40 4.89 26.65
N LYS A 9 23.05 5.37 27.73
CA LYS A 9 22.41 6.23 28.73
C LYS A 9 21.99 7.58 28.13
N LYS A 10 22.81 8.16 27.24
CA LYS A 10 22.52 9.43 26.57
C LYS A 10 21.47 9.31 25.47
N HIS A 11 21.31 8.15 24.85
CA HIS A 11 20.41 7.93 23.71
C HIS A 11 19.12 7.16 24.08
N LYS A 12 18.86 6.90 25.37
CA LYS A 12 17.67 6.18 25.82
C LYS A 12 16.36 6.87 25.41
N GLU A 13 16.31 8.21 25.51
CA GLU A 13 15.14 8.98 25.07
C GLU A 13 14.95 8.92 23.55
N LEU A 14 16.03 9.01 22.76
CA LEU A 14 15.98 8.88 21.30
C LEU A 14 15.47 7.50 20.85
N VAL A 15 15.84 6.42 21.56
CA VAL A 15 15.34 5.07 21.27
C VAL A 15 13.83 4.98 21.53
N LYS A 16 13.36 5.56 22.63
CA LYS A 16 11.94 5.59 23.00
C LYS A 16 11.11 6.42 22.03
N GLU A 17 11.64 7.56 21.59
CA GLU A 17 11.03 8.41 20.57
C GLU A 17 10.99 7.72 19.21
N GLY A 18 12.08 7.04 18.82
CA GLY A 18 12.14 6.22 17.62
C GLY A 18 11.11 5.08 17.64
N GLU A 19 11.00 4.35 18.75
CA GLU A 19 10.00 3.29 18.90
C GLU A 19 8.56 3.83 18.76
N LYS A 20 8.27 4.98 19.39
CA LYS A 20 6.97 5.66 19.27
C LYS A 20 6.69 6.04 17.81
N SER A 21 7.65 6.68 17.14
CA SER A 21 7.54 7.08 15.73
C SER A 21 7.31 5.88 14.81
N MET A 22 8.01 4.76 15.03
CA MET A 22 7.82 3.52 14.27
C MET A 22 6.41 2.95 14.47
N LYS A 23 5.88 2.96 15.70
CA LYS A 23 4.50 2.51 16.00
C LYS A 23 3.46 3.42 15.36
N GLU A 24 3.62 4.73 15.42
CA GLU A 24 2.72 5.68 14.75
C GLU A 24 2.72 5.46 13.24
N THR A 25 3.91 5.30 12.64
CA THR A 25 4.05 4.99 11.20
C THR A 25 3.38 3.66 10.85
N ALA A 26 3.63 2.59 11.63
CA ALA A 26 3.02 1.29 11.42
C ALA A 26 1.48 1.35 11.49
N ASN A 27 0.93 2.14 12.41
CA ASN A 27 -0.52 2.34 12.51
C ASN A 27 -1.09 3.00 11.26
N SER A 28 -0.51 4.13 10.83
CA SER A 28 -0.94 4.82 9.60
C SER A 28 -0.81 3.93 8.36
N CYS A 29 0.30 3.20 8.22
CA CYS A 29 0.50 2.28 7.10
C CYS A 29 -0.44 1.07 7.14
N THR A 30 -0.83 0.59 8.33
CA THR A 30 -1.84 -0.47 8.49
C THR A 30 -3.19 0.00 7.95
N VAL A 31 -3.60 1.22 8.28
CA VAL A 31 -4.86 1.81 7.78
C VAL A 31 -4.80 1.94 6.26
N VAL A 32 -3.74 2.51 5.71
CA VAL A 32 -3.55 2.64 4.25
C VAL A 32 -3.58 1.27 3.58
N GLY A 33 -2.86 0.28 4.12
CA GLY A 33 -2.85 -1.08 3.59
C GLY A 33 -4.24 -1.72 3.60
N ALA A 34 -4.98 -1.60 4.71
CA ALA A 34 -6.35 -2.12 4.82
C ALA A 34 -7.32 -1.47 3.82
N LEU A 35 -7.15 -0.17 3.55
CA LEU A 35 -7.90 0.53 2.51
C LEU A 35 -7.59 -0.05 1.12
N ILE A 36 -6.31 -0.26 0.79
CA ILE A 36 -5.94 -0.87 -0.49
C ILE A 36 -6.50 -2.29 -0.60
N VAL A 37 -6.43 -3.09 0.47
CA VAL A 37 -7.04 -4.44 0.49
C VAL A 37 -8.52 -4.37 0.13
N THR A 38 -9.26 -3.46 0.78
CA THR A 38 -10.69 -3.29 0.55
C THR A 38 -11.00 -2.85 -0.89
N MET A 39 -10.26 -1.86 -1.39
CA MET A 39 -10.46 -1.32 -2.75
C MET A 39 -10.19 -2.37 -3.82
N MET A 40 -9.11 -3.13 -3.69
CA MET A 40 -8.74 -4.14 -4.68
C MET A 40 -9.62 -5.38 -4.58
N PHE A 41 -10.03 -5.77 -3.38
CA PHE A 41 -11.01 -6.84 -3.20
C PHE A 41 -12.32 -6.49 -3.89
N ALA A 42 -12.81 -5.26 -3.72
CA ALA A 42 -13.98 -4.79 -4.45
C ALA A 42 -13.76 -4.81 -5.97
N ALA A 43 -12.61 -4.29 -6.44
CA ALA A 43 -12.25 -4.24 -7.87
C ALA A 43 -12.19 -5.64 -8.53
N ALA A 44 -11.72 -6.66 -7.82
CA ALA A 44 -11.70 -8.05 -8.29
C ALA A 44 -13.11 -8.60 -8.59
N PHE A 45 -14.13 -8.20 -7.82
CA PHE A 45 -15.51 -8.63 -8.04
C PHE A 45 -16.30 -7.69 -8.95
N THR A 46 -15.95 -6.41 -9.01
CA THR A 46 -16.56 -5.43 -9.92
C THR A 46 -15.84 -5.40 -11.27
N VAL A 47 -15.88 -6.53 -11.98
CA VAL A 47 -15.22 -6.75 -13.28
C VAL A 47 -15.37 -5.53 -14.20
N PRO A 48 -14.27 -4.82 -14.54
CA PRO A 48 -14.34 -3.68 -15.44
C PRO A 48 -14.77 -4.14 -16.84
N GLY A 49 -15.77 -3.47 -17.40
CA GLY A 49 -16.33 -3.77 -18.73
C GLY A 49 -17.53 -4.73 -18.74
N GLY A 50 -17.93 -5.31 -17.61
CA GLY A 50 -19.12 -6.15 -17.48
C GLY A 50 -18.96 -7.57 -18.02
N ASN A 51 -19.98 -8.40 -17.78
CA ASN A 51 -20.07 -9.77 -18.28
C ASN A 51 -20.89 -9.85 -19.56
N ASN A 52 -20.48 -10.73 -20.47
CA ASN A 52 -21.28 -11.07 -21.63
C ASN A 52 -22.55 -11.81 -21.18
N GLY A 53 -23.73 -11.30 -21.55
CA GLY A 53 -25.03 -11.81 -21.09
C GLY A 53 -25.32 -13.26 -21.48
N ASP A 54 -24.70 -13.74 -22.56
CA ASP A 54 -24.92 -15.10 -23.08
C ASP A 54 -23.98 -16.16 -22.46
N THR A 55 -22.83 -15.74 -21.93
CA THR A 55 -21.79 -16.67 -21.43
C THR A 55 -21.42 -16.47 -19.97
N GLY A 56 -21.82 -15.35 -19.35
CA GLY A 56 -21.46 -15.02 -17.97
C GLY A 56 -19.95 -14.78 -17.77
N LEU A 57 -19.21 -14.52 -18.85
CA LEU A 57 -17.77 -14.30 -18.85
C LEU A 57 -17.47 -12.81 -19.07
N PRO A 58 -16.46 -12.21 -18.40
CA PRO A 58 -16.03 -10.84 -18.65
C PRO A 58 -15.81 -10.59 -20.14
N ILE A 59 -16.41 -9.52 -20.67
CA ILE A 59 -16.38 -9.20 -22.12
C ILE A 59 -14.94 -9.07 -22.64
N PHE A 60 -14.02 -8.62 -21.78
CA PHE A 60 -12.61 -8.41 -22.11
C PHE A 60 -11.68 -9.54 -21.65
N LEU A 61 -12.18 -10.73 -21.29
CA LEU A 61 -11.37 -11.84 -20.75
C LEU A 61 -10.15 -12.23 -21.59
N ASN A 62 -10.25 -12.11 -22.91
CA ASN A 62 -9.16 -12.44 -23.83
C ASN A 62 -8.21 -11.27 -24.10
N GLU A 63 -8.52 -10.06 -23.63
CA GLU A 63 -7.67 -8.90 -23.79
C GLU A 63 -6.49 -8.95 -22.82
N LYS A 64 -5.30 -8.63 -23.33
CA LYS A 64 -4.07 -8.58 -22.53
C LYS A 64 -4.20 -7.60 -21.35
N VAL A 65 -4.97 -6.53 -21.52
CA VAL A 65 -5.22 -5.50 -20.52
C VAL A 65 -6.05 -6.04 -19.34
N PHE A 66 -7.04 -6.90 -19.59
CA PHE A 66 -7.84 -7.51 -18.53
C PHE A 66 -7.02 -8.52 -17.70
N LYS A 67 -6.17 -9.31 -18.35
CA LYS A 67 -5.22 -10.18 -17.62
C LYS A 67 -4.24 -9.37 -16.77
N MET A 68 -3.75 -8.26 -17.31
CA MET A 68 -2.88 -7.32 -16.57
C MET A 68 -3.62 -6.71 -15.36
N PHE A 69 -4.88 -6.35 -15.52
CA PHE A 69 -5.74 -5.89 -14.42
C PHE A 69 -5.82 -6.93 -13.28
N ILE A 70 -6.27 -8.15 -13.58
CA ILE A 70 -6.46 -9.20 -12.56
C ILE A 70 -5.13 -9.58 -11.87
N VAL A 71 -4.05 -9.72 -12.63
CA VAL A 71 -2.73 -10.06 -12.05
C VAL A 71 -2.24 -8.93 -11.14
N SER A 72 -2.38 -7.68 -11.58
CA SER A 72 -1.94 -6.52 -10.80
C SER A 72 -2.78 -6.32 -9.53
N ASP A 73 -4.09 -6.52 -9.64
CA ASP A 73 -5.02 -6.48 -8.51
C ASP A 73 -4.64 -7.54 -7.45
N ALA A 74 -4.41 -8.79 -7.87
CA ALA A 74 -3.98 -9.86 -6.98
C ALA A 74 -2.63 -9.57 -6.31
N ILE A 75 -1.63 -9.09 -7.06
CA ILE A 75 -0.33 -8.70 -6.51
C ILE A 75 -0.51 -7.60 -5.46
N SER A 76 -1.35 -6.60 -5.77
CA SER A 76 -1.65 -5.51 -4.84
C SER A 76 -2.30 -6.02 -3.55
N LEU A 77 -3.31 -6.87 -3.68
CA LEU A 77 -4.04 -7.48 -2.56
C LEU A 77 -3.14 -8.26 -1.62
N PHE A 78 -2.38 -9.22 -2.16
CA PHE A 78 -1.53 -10.09 -1.36
C PHE A 78 -0.38 -9.30 -0.72
N SER A 79 0.23 -8.38 -1.47
CA SER A 79 1.30 -7.54 -0.95
C SER A 79 0.80 -6.58 0.14
N SER A 80 -0.37 -5.97 -0.03
CA SER A 80 -0.99 -5.11 0.99
C SER A 80 -1.35 -5.90 2.24
N THR A 81 -1.96 -7.08 2.09
CA THR A 81 -2.32 -7.95 3.23
C THR A 81 -1.07 -8.35 4.02
N THR A 82 0.02 -8.69 3.33
CA THR A 82 1.30 -9.02 3.96
C THR A 82 1.89 -7.83 4.71
N SER A 83 1.80 -6.63 4.12
CA SER A 83 2.20 -5.37 4.75
C SER A 83 1.39 -5.10 6.02
N VAL A 84 0.06 -5.18 5.94
CA VAL A 84 -0.87 -5.02 7.07
C VAL A 84 -0.54 -6.00 8.19
N MET A 85 -0.36 -7.29 7.89
CA MET A 85 0.05 -8.28 8.90
C MET A 85 1.39 -7.93 9.54
N THR A 86 2.36 -7.44 8.76
CA THR A 86 3.68 -7.05 9.25
C THR A 86 3.61 -5.84 10.17
N PHE A 87 2.83 -4.82 9.82
CA PHE A 87 2.63 -3.63 10.64
C PHE A 87 1.79 -3.91 11.88
N LEU A 88 0.74 -4.73 11.78
CA LEU A 88 0.00 -5.24 12.93
C LEU A 88 0.94 -6.01 13.87
N ALA A 89 1.83 -6.85 13.35
CA ALA A 89 2.83 -7.54 14.16
C ALA A 89 3.77 -6.58 14.90
N ILE A 90 4.09 -5.41 14.31
CA ILE A 90 4.87 -4.35 14.96
C ILE A 90 4.05 -3.67 16.08
N LEU A 91 2.77 -3.39 15.84
CA LEU A 91 1.87 -2.75 16.81
C LEU A 91 1.54 -3.67 17.99
N THR A 92 1.33 -4.96 17.72
CA THR A 92 0.99 -6.00 18.73
C THR A 92 2.22 -6.52 19.47
N SER A 93 3.43 -6.09 19.10
CA SER A 93 4.75 -6.59 19.58
C SER A 93 5.05 -6.45 21.09
N ARG A 94 4.08 -6.19 21.96
CA ARG A 94 4.28 -6.14 23.43
C ARG A 94 4.65 -7.49 24.07
N TYR A 95 4.90 -8.55 23.29
CA TYR A 95 4.97 -9.94 23.78
C TYR A 95 6.38 -10.59 23.81
N ALA A 96 7.47 -9.88 23.45
CA ALA A 96 8.84 -10.37 23.67
C ALA A 96 9.86 -9.21 23.56
N GLU A 97 10.29 -8.66 24.70
CA GLU A 97 10.87 -7.31 24.78
C GLU A 97 12.36 -7.17 24.39
N ASP A 98 13.19 -8.22 24.37
CA ASP A 98 14.66 -8.00 24.30
C ASP A 98 15.33 -8.24 22.93
N ASP A 99 14.88 -9.19 22.11
CA ASP A 99 15.44 -9.43 20.75
C ASP A 99 14.66 -8.70 19.63
N PHE A 100 13.47 -8.18 19.96
CA PHE A 100 12.58 -7.60 18.95
C PHE A 100 13.08 -6.26 18.45
N LEU A 101 13.67 -5.40 19.28
CA LEU A 101 14.12 -4.05 18.87
C LEU A 101 15.14 -4.07 17.74
N LYS A 102 15.94 -5.13 17.60
CA LYS A 102 16.87 -5.29 16.46
C LYS A 102 16.19 -5.84 15.21
N SER A 103 15.13 -6.64 15.38
CA SER A 103 14.32 -7.17 14.27
C SER A 103 13.22 -6.21 13.80
N LEU A 104 12.82 -5.24 14.64
CA LEU A 104 11.74 -4.29 14.41
C LEU A 104 12.01 -3.40 13.19
N PRO A 105 13.21 -2.81 13.00
CA PRO A 105 13.50 -2.02 11.81
C PRO A 105 13.45 -2.86 10.54
N ARG A 106 13.87 -4.13 10.61
CA ARG A 106 13.81 -5.05 9.46
C ARG A 106 12.36 -5.37 9.06
N LYS A 107 11.50 -5.64 10.05
CA LYS A 107 10.06 -5.84 9.80
C LYS A 107 9.42 -4.58 9.23
N MET A 108 9.80 -3.41 9.73
CA MET A 108 9.28 -2.14 9.24
C MET A 108 9.67 -1.90 7.76
N ILE A 109 10.93 -2.13 7.40
CA ILE A 109 11.39 -2.02 6.01
C ILE A 109 10.65 -3.02 5.11
N LEU A 110 10.48 -4.27 5.58
CA LEU A 110 9.75 -5.29 4.83
C LEU A 110 8.28 -4.88 4.59
N GLY A 111 7.59 -4.38 5.63
CA GLY A 111 6.21 -3.91 5.52
C GLY A 111 6.06 -2.70 4.59
N LEU A 112 6.98 -1.73 4.66
CA LEU A 112 6.99 -0.59 3.75
C LEU A 112 7.26 -1.01 2.30
N PHE A 113 8.17 -1.96 2.09
CA PHE A 113 8.50 -2.47 0.77
C PHE A 113 7.30 -3.17 0.12
N THR A 114 6.60 -4.05 0.87
CA THR A 114 5.40 -4.72 0.37
C THR A 114 4.23 -3.74 0.19
N LEU A 115 4.10 -2.71 1.04
CA LEU A 115 3.12 -1.64 0.84
C LEU A 115 3.39 -0.87 -0.46
N PHE A 116 4.65 -0.55 -0.75
CA PHE A 116 5.02 0.16 -1.98
C PHE A 116 4.69 -0.67 -3.23
N ILE A 117 5.01 -1.96 -3.23
CA ILE A 117 4.61 -2.88 -4.31
C ILE A 117 3.09 -2.87 -4.50
N SER A 118 2.33 -2.87 -3.40
CA SER A 118 0.88 -2.81 -3.46
C SER A 118 0.37 -1.52 -4.09
N ILE A 119 0.90 -0.36 -3.71
CA ILE A 119 0.52 0.93 -4.30
C ILE A 119 0.77 0.93 -5.82
N VAL A 120 1.93 0.43 -6.25
CA VAL A 120 2.26 0.31 -7.69
C VAL A 120 1.25 -0.62 -8.39
N GLY A 121 0.95 -1.78 -7.80
CA GLY A 121 -0.03 -2.72 -8.34
C GLY A 121 -1.44 -2.12 -8.43
N MET A 122 -1.87 -1.36 -7.42
CA MET A 122 -3.15 -0.66 -7.42
C MET A 122 -3.24 0.37 -8.55
N MET A 123 -2.18 1.15 -8.78
CA MET A 123 -2.15 2.15 -9.86
C MET A 123 -2.21 1.51 -11.25
N ILE A 124 -1.52 0.38 -11.44
CA ILE A 124 -1.57 -0.40 -12.69
C ILE A 124 -2.96 -1.00 -12.91
N ALA A 125 -3.57 -1.57 -11.86
CA ALA A 125 -4.93 -2.11 -11.92
C ALA A 125 -5.94 -1.01 -12.27
N PHE A 126 -5.88 0.13 -11.59
CA PHE A 126 -6.74 1.27 -11.88
C PHE A 126 -6.58 1.78 -13.32
N SER A 127 -5.34 1.91 -13.81
CA SER A 127 -5.07 2.32 -15.19
C SER A 127 -5.63 1.33 -16.22
N SER A 128 -5.48 0.02 -15.95
CA SER A 128 -6.00 -1.05 -16.81
C SER A 128 -7.54 -1.04 -16.83
N ALA A 129 -8.17 -0.84 -15.67
CA ALA A 129 -9.62 -0.72 -15.55
C ALA A 129 -10.17 0.48 -16.32
N LEU A 130 -9.52 1.65 -16.22
CA LEU A 130 -9.90 2.83 -17.00
C LEU A 130 -9.77 2.60 -18.50
N PHE A 131 -8.69 1.94 -18.94
CA PHE A 131 -8.48 1.63 -20.36
C PHE A 131 -9.59 0.72 -20.91
N ILE A 132 -10.01 -0.27 -20.12
CA ILE A 132 -11.11 -1.18 -20.46
C ILE A 132 -12.45 -0.44 -20.49
N MET A 133 -12.76 0.38 -19.48
CA MET A 133 -14.04 1.09 -19.39
C MET A 133 -14.20 2.18 -20.47
N LEU A 134 -13.10 2.76 -20.96
CA LEU A 134 -13.13 3.85 -21.94
C LEU A 134 -13.02 3.38 -23.40
N ASP A 135 -13.09 2.07 -23.65
CA ASP A 135 -13.15 1.46 -24.98
C ASP A 135 -12.08 2.02 -25.94
N GLY A 136 -10.88 2.28 -25.39
CA GLY A 136 -9.74 2.83 -26.15
C GLY A 136 -9.85 4.31 -26.56
N LYS A 137 -10.77 5.12 -26.01
CA LYS A 137 -10.81 6.58 -26.25
C LYS A 137 -9.86 7.35 -25.30
N PRO A 138 -8.68 7.81 -25.77
CA PRO A 138 -7.65 8.41 -24.90
C PRO A 138 -8.04 9.80 -24.34
N SER A 139 -9.10 10.44 -24.84
CA SER A 139 -9.46 11.81 -24.49
C SER A 139 -9.97 12.01 -23.05
N ILE A 140 -10.44 10.96 -22.37
CA ILE A 140 -10.95 11.01 -20.98
C ILE A 140 -9.92 10.49 -19.96
N VAL A 141 -8.95 9.68 -20.39
CA VAL A 141 -7.88 9.17 -19.53
C VAL A 141 -6.95 10.30 -19.07
N ILE A 142 -6.65 11.23 -19.97
CA ILE A 142 -5.74 12.37 -19.73
C ILE A 142 -6.23 13.28 -18.58
N PRO A 143 -7.49 13.73 -18.52
CA PRO A 143 -7.97 14.54 -17.40
C PRO A 143 -8.04 13.77 -16.07
N VAL A 144 -8.28 12.45 -16.07
CA VAL A 144 -8.31 11.64 -14.83
C VAL A 144 -6.91 11.48 -14.24
N ILE A 145 -5.89 11.29 -15.08
CA ILE A 145 -4.48 11.31 -14.65
C ILE A 145 -4.13 12.68 -14.08
N LEU A 146 -4.50 13.77 -14.76
CA LEU A 146 -4.25 15.15 -14.30
C LEU A 146 -4.95 15.46 -12.97
N LEU A 147 -6.20 15.00 -12.78
CA LEU A 147 -6.98 15.24 -11.56
C LEU A 147 -6.41 14.48 -10.35
N SER A 148 -5.82 13.29 -10.57
CA SER A 148 -5.16 12.50 -9.52
C SER A 148 -3.87 13.15 -8.97
N SER A 149 -3.27 14.07 -9.73
CA SER A 149 -2.07 14.83 -9.33
C SER A 149 -2.36 16.04 -8.44
N ILE A 150 -3.62 16.49 -8.34
CA ILE A 150 -4.01 17.71 -7.61
C ILE A 150 -3.75 17.65 -6.08
N PRO A 151 -3.90 16.51 -5.39
CA PRO A 151 -3.61 16.44 -3.94
C PRO A 151 -2.13 16.62 -3.59
N ILE A 152 -1.22 16.48 -4.57
CA ILE A 152 0.22 16.59 -4.35
C ILE A 152 0.64 18.07 -4.25
N THR A 153 -0.11 18.98 -4.89
CA THR A 153 0.20 20.42 -4.87
C THR A 153 -0.41 21.17 -3.69
N SER A 154 -1.44 20.63 -3.01
CA SER A 154 -2.14 21.33 -1.94
C SER A 154 -1.58 21.10 -0.52
N ASN A 155 -0.56 20.26 -0.37
CA ASN A 155 0.07 19.98 0.94
C ASN A 155 1.41 20.71 1.16
N VAL A 156 1.72 21.71 0.34
CA VAL A 156 2.77 22.70 0.64
C VAL A 156 2.08 23.93 1.23
N GLU A 157 1.54 23.78 2.44
CA GLU A 157 1.37 24.96 3.31
C GLU A 157 2.76 25.32 3.87
N PRO A 158 3.23 26.56 3.69
CA PRO A 158 4.41 27.04 4.40
C PRO A 158 4.02 27.23 5.87
N TRP A 159 4.54 26.38 6.76
CA TRP A 159 4.40 26.57 8.21
C TRP A 159 5.10 27.87 8.65
N PRO A 160 4.47 28.71 9.50
CA PRO A 160 5.17 29.69 10.33
C PRO A 160 5.89 29.05 11.53
#